data_AF-A0AAD4KXF7-F1
#
_entry.id   AF-A0AAD4KXF7-F1
#
_cell.length_a   1.000
_cell.length_b   1.000
_cell.length_c   1.000
_cell.angle_alpha   90.00
_cell.angle_beta   90.00
_cell.angle_gamma   90.00
#
_symmetry.space_group_name_H-M   'P 1'
#
loop_
_entity.id
_entity.type
_entity.pdbx_description
1 polymer ?
#
loop_
_entity_poly.entity_id
_entity_poly.type
_entity_poly.pdbx_seq_one_letter_code
_entity_poly.pdbx_strand_id
1 'polypeptide(L)'
;MSDQKYYIYSSDAGQSGGTNKLILKKDLPIDDFVSRLKNKVIILQETPEADEYTPCDASDEWVKWVGNFGENGQVSAMVDPELEPDEALQSFQFNVAGPGGQALVFESSAEALESAFGSEAAGLVDPPGALVTSSVLLYSGLIEPSSNLTAKVEDLFNYVGQEELLENLPSSLTALTATISSSTYEGRRNALWFNPELDSQTILRLQYQLDAKNAFEGLLQNQVPGLEFIEFAAICRKIMTEGQTADDELVGVDQGTVSLQATCTVSNTKMAAPLQMTMGIDFSESGMTFILKPSQQSDGNLDDVLKWLEGVVASNLPVRDFFGPGDTFQGLSLQQVVLSFNTTTDPASPRLASIRVDIEAAGNFGKVDDKMPVFLMTYSWMRAIGGVGSVRGQLWSSYDISKERILQPYYEVWTDISPATRSPGTAINLATLIPGQTVSIPENIPSQITNAYAELSAESVSFGALVATREPQDAEGQVPQPYLQQLRLDVSYAWQRVAEFKFNFKVLAGIPPPAGISPSPGITYDQDTIISGELSYFQGGERHEQ
;
A
#
# COMPACT_ATOMS: atom_id res chain seq x y z
N MET A 1 -32.11 21.14 33.83
CA MET A 1 -32.83 19.99 33.25
C MET A 1 -31.87 18.81 33.39
N SER A 2 -32.31 17.59 33.64
CA SER A 2 -31.36 16.48 33.83
C SER A 2 -30.66 16.20 32.49
N ASP A 3 -29.33 16.26 32.45
CA ASP A 3 -28.47 15.84 31.34
C ASP A 3 -28.84 14.42 30.91
N GLN A 4 -29.72 14.31 29.92
CA GLN A 4 -30.15 13.04 29.40
C GLN A 4 -29.27 12.71 28.21
N LYS A 5 -28.55 11.59 28.31
CA LYS A 5 -27.73 11.05 27.23
C LYS A 5 -28.51 10.94 25.93
N TYR A 6 -27.84 11.24 24.83
CA TYR A 6 -28.37 11.11 23.49
C TYR A 6 -27.71 9.94 22.77
N TYR A 7 -28.47 9.22 21.95
CA TYR A 7 -28.01 7.99 21.32
C TYR A 7 -28.16 8.06 19.81
N ILE A 8 -27.10 7.76 19.08
CA ILE A 8 -27.12 7.61 17.62
C ILE A 8 -27.02 6.13 17.32
N TYR A 9 -28.09 5.52 16.83
CA TYR A 9 -28.13 4.11 16.48
C TYR A 9 -28.05 3.92 14.97
N SER A 10 -27.43 2.83 14.55
CA SER A 10 -27.64 2.31 13.21
C SER A 10 -29.10 1.88 13.00
N SER A 11 -29.51 1.84 11.74
CA SER A 11 -30.83 1.44 11.26
C SER A 11 -31.18 0.00 11.65
N ASP A 12 -30.19 -0.86 11.86
CA ASP A 12 -30.35 -2.29 12.17
C ASP A 12 -30.13 -2.63 13.66
N ALA A 13 -30.01 -1.63 14.52
CA ALA A 13 -29.88 -1.78 15.99
C ALA A 13 -31.18 -2.23 16.69
N GLY A 14 -32.31 -2.33 15.95
CA GLY A 14 -33.61 -2.73 16.50
C GLY A 14 -34.24 -1.69 17.44
N GLN A 15 -33.82 -0.43 17.35
CA GLN A 15 -34.35 0.68 18.12
C GLN A 15 -35.46 1.43 17.36
N SER A 16 -36.35 2.07 18.10
CA SER A 16 -37.33 3.01 17.55
C SER A 16 -36.94 4.45 17.88
N GLY A 17 -37.33 5.39 17.02
CA GLY A 17 -37.10 6.82 17.24
C GLY A 17 -37.66 7.35 18.56
N GLY A 18 -37.08 8.43 19.06
CA GLY A 18 -37.44 9.07 20.32
C GLY A 18 -36.74 10.42 20.50
N THR A 19 -37.10 11.18 21.53
CA THR A 19 -36.60 12.56 21.73
C THR A 19 -35.12 12.64 22.07
N ASN A 20 -34.49 11.55 22.50
CA ASN A 20 -33.07 11.48 22.82
C ASN A 20 -32.33 10.45 21.94
N LYS A 21 -32.85 10.17 20.75
CA LYS A 21 -32.31 9.16 19.84
C LYS A 21 -32.36 9.63 18.39
N LEU A 22 -31.24 9.50 17.70
CA LEU A 22 -31.15 9.50 16.24
C LEU A 22 -31.07 8.05 15.75
N ILE A 23 -31.88 7.68 14.78
CA ILE A 23 -31.74 6.41 14.05
C ILE A 23 -31.25 6.77 12.65
N LEU A 24 -30.06 6.32 12.29
CA LEU A 24 -29.48 6.59 10.98
C LEU A 24 -30.30 5.94 9.87
N LYS A 25 -30.29 6.58 8.70
CA LYS A 25 -30.97 6.05 7.52
C LYS A 25 -30.17 4.89 6.95
N LYS A 26 -30.88 3.80 6.68
CA LYS A 26 -30.32 2.59 6.07
C LYS A 26 -29.62 2.87 4.74
N ASP A 27 -28.60 2.09 4.44
CA ASP A 27 -27.84 2.09 3.17
C ASP A 27 -27.00 3.36 2.96
N LEU A 28 -26.73 4.11 4.03
CA LEU A 28 -25.72 5.17 4.06
C LEU A 28 -24.38 4.63 4.58
N PRO A 29 -23.23 5.10 4.07
CA PRO A 29 -21.92 4.68 4.58
C PRO A 29 -21.76 4.88 6.09
N ILE A 30 -22.33 5.95 6.65
CA ILE A 30 -22.28 6.20 8.09
C ILE A 30 -23.16 5.22 8.88
N ASP A 31 -24.30 4.79 8.33
CA ASP A 31 -25.13 3.76 8.94
C ASP A 31 -24.37 2.42 9.00
N ASP A 32 -23.73 2.06 7.88
CA ASP A 32 -22.88 0.88 7.80
C ASP A 32 -21.73 0.96 8.81
N PHE A 33 -21.11 2.14 8.99
CA PHE A 33 -20.07 2.35 10.00
C PHE A 33 -20.59 2.10 11.42
N VAL A 34 -21.69 2.75 11.80
CA VAL A 34 -22.27 2.59 13.15
C VAL A 34 -22.78 1.16 13.35
N SER A 35 -23.23 0.47 12.32
CA SER A 35 -23.65 -0.95 12.39
C SER A 35 -22.52 -1.90 12.81
N ARG A 36 -21.26 -1.50 12.58
CA ARG A 36 -20.06 -2.27 12.93
C ARG A 36 -19.46 -1.89 14.27
N LEU A 37 -19.87 -0.78 14.88
CA LEU A 37 -19.52 -0.46 16.26
C LEU A 37 -20.12 -1.46 17.24
N LYS A 38 -19.47 -1.61 18.40
CA LYS A 38 -19.99 -2.41 19.52
C LYS A 38 -21.34 -1.85 19.97
N ASN A 39 -22.34 -2.73 20.12
CA ASN A 39 -23.74 -2.38 20.41
C ASN A 39 -24.44 -1.49 19.36
N LYS A 40 -23.78 -1.24 18.22
CA LYS A 40 -24.34 -0.51 17.07
C LYS A 40 -24.85 0.90 17.39
N VAL A 41 -24.15 1.59 18.29
CA VAL A 41 -24.57 2.87 18.87
C VAL A 41 -23.37 3.77 19.15
N ILE A 42 -23.62 5.07 19.08
CA ILE A 42 -22.77 6.13 19.66
C ILE A 42 -23.59 6.84 20.75
N ILE A 43 -22.99 7.08 21.91
CA ILE A 43 -23.63 7.66 23.08
C ILE A 43 -22.99 9.03 23.36
N LEU A 44 -23.80 10.09 23.28
CA LEU A 44 -23.40 11.45 23.64
C LEU A 44 -23.80 11.76 25.09
N GLN A 45 -23.03 12.65 25.73
CA GLN A 45 -23.24 13.03 27.13
C GLN A 45 -24.60 13.68 27.36
N GLU A 46 -25.09 14.43 26.39
CA GLU A 46 -26.33 15.18 26.44
C GLU A 46 -26.97 15.27 25.05
N THR A 47 -28.12 15.95 24.98
CA THR A 47 -28.80 16.21 23.71
C THR A 47 -28.02 17.27 22.93
N PRO A 48 -27.67 17.00 21.66
CA PRO A 48 -26.83 17.91 20.89
C PRO A 48 -27.56 19.21 20.56
N GLU A 49 -26.80 20.30 20.54
CA GLU A 49 -27.21 21.60 19.99
C GLU A 49 -26.68 21.70 18.55
N ALA A 50 -27.47 22.31 17.67
CA ALA A 50 -27.08 22.49 16.26
C ALA A 50 -25.78 23.32 16.17
N ASP A 51 -24.92 22.96 15.21
CA ASP A 51 -23.61 23.57 14.95
C ASP A 51 -22.59 23.45 16.12
N GLU A 52 -22.85 22.63 17.14
CA GLU A 52 -21.93 22.39 18.26
C GLU A 52 -21.49 20.92 18.35
N TYR A 53 -20.21 20.71 18.70
CA TYR A 53 -19.68 19.40 19.00
C TYR A 53 -20.10 18.97 20.40
N THR A 54 -20.91 17.92 20.48
CA THR A 54 -21.31 17.30 21.74
C THR A 54 -20.35 16.15 22.08
N PRO A 55 -19.70 16.15 23.26
CA PRO A 55 -18.81 15.06 23.66
C PRO A 55 -19.54 13.72 23.78
N CYS A 56 -18.88 12.66 23.35
CA CYS A 56 -19.32 11.30 23.62
C CYS A 56 -19.20 10.98 25.13
N ASP A 57 -20.12 10.16 25.62
CA ASP A 57 -20.20 9.76 27.02
C ASP A 57 -19.12 8.72 27.37
N ALA A 58 -18.57 8.79 28.58
CA ALA A 58 -17.50 7.88 29.02
C ALA A 58 -17.91 6.39 29.09
N SER A 59 -19.21 6.08 29.05
CA SER A 59 -19.70 4.70 28.95
C SER A 59 -19.68 4.14 27.52
N ASP A 60 -19.48 5.00 26.51
CA ASP A 60 -19.33 4.58 25.12
C ASP A 60 -18.02 3.80 24.93
N GLU A 61 -18.11 2.65 24.27
CA GLU A 61 -16.96 1.77 24.04
C GLU A 61 -15.95 2.40 23.06
N TRP A 62 -16.42 3.22 22.12
CA TRP A 62 -15.58 3.95 21.20
C TRP A 62 -14.74 5.03 21.91
N VAL A 63 -15.30 5.71 22.91
CA VAL A 63 -14.57 6.68 23.73
C VAL A 63 -13.51 5.99 24.58
N LYS A 64 -13.84 4.85 25.20
CA LYS A 64 -12.86 4.05 25.94
C LYS A 64 -11.70 3.62 25.05
N TRP A 65 -12.00 3.22 23.81
CA TRP A 65 -11.00 2.89 22.82
C TRP A 65 -10.07 4.07 22.51
N VAL A 66 -10.62 5.24 22.17
CA VAL A 66 -9.84 6.44 21.86
C VAL A 66 -9.02 6.95 23.05
N GLY A 67 -9.46 6.66 24.28
CA GLY A 67 -8.69 6.91 25.51
C GLY A 67 -7.30 6.24 25.53
N ASN A 68 -7.08 5.19 24.74
CA ASN A 68 -5.75 4.56 24.63
C ASN A 68 -4.72 5.45 23.91
N PHE A 69 -5.14 6.50 23.20
CA PHE A 69 -4.25 7.49 22.57
C PHE A 69 -3.72 8.56 23.53
N GLY A 70 -4.10 8.51 24.81
CA GLY A 70 -3.60 9.39 25.86
C GLY A 70 -4.69 9.77 26.86
N GLU A 71 -4.29 10.31 28.02
CA GLU A 71 -5.20 10.62 29.14
C GLU A 71 -6.36 11.58 28.78
N ASN A 72 -6.24 12.30 27.66
CA ASN A 72 -7.25 13.24 27.15
C ASN A 72 -7.89 12.78 25.83
N GLY A 73 -7.80 11.49 25.48
CA GLY A 73 -8.47 10.92 24.32
C GLY A 73 -9.98 11.16 24.39
N GLN A 74 -10.53 11.96 23.47
CA GLN A 74 -11.95 12.29 23.42
C GLN A 74 -12.49 12.19 22.00
N VAL A 75 -13.76 11.79 21.91
CA VAL A 75 -14.55 11.83 20.67
C VAL A 75 -15.77 12.70 20.93
N SER A 76 -16.10 13.53 19.97
CA SER A 76 -17.32 14.34 19.95
C SER A 76 -18.01 14.19 18.61
N ALA A 77 -19.32 14.40 18.56
CA ALA A 77 -20.09 14.42 17.33
C ALA A 77 -20.83 15.75 17.18
N MET A 78 -20.89 16.26 15.96
CA MET A 78 -21.75 17.39 15.59
C MET A 78 -23.02 16.82 14.99
N VAL A 79 -24.14 17.08 15.67
CA VAL A 79 -25.45 16.58 15.27
C VAL A 79 -26.44 17.74 15.27
N ASP A 80 -27.08 17.99 14.14
CA ASP A 80 -28.19 18.93 14.05
C ASP A 80 -29.52 18.15 14.18
N PRO A 81 -30.21 18.24 15.33
CA PRO A 81 -31.46 17.52 15.55
C PRO A 81 -32.64 18.08 14.75
N GLU A 82 -32.49 19.24 14.09
CA GLU A 82 -33.53 19.84 13.24
C GLU A 82 -33.52 19.29 11.80
N LEU A 83 -32.44 18.63 11.39
CA LEU A 83 -32.30 18.04 10.06
C LEU A 83 -32.89 16.62 9.98
N GLU A 84 -33.09 16.16 8.74
CA GLU A 84 -33.52 14.79 8.49
C GLU A 84 -32.42 13.78 8.89
N PRO A 85 -32.78 12.53 9.24
CA PRO A 85 -31.81 11.57 9.79
C PRO A 85 -30.61 11.23 8.90
N ASP A 86 -30.69 11.48 7.59
CA ASP A 86 -29.58 11.32 6.65
C ASP A 86 -28.63 12.51 6.58
N GLU A 87 -29.00 13.66 7.16
CA GLU A 87 -28.20 14.89 7.20
C GLU A 87 -27.88 15.33 8.64
N ALA A 88 -28.59 14.79 9.63
CA ALA A 88 -28.48 15.20 11.03
C ALA A 88 -27.09 15.00 11.63
N LEU A 89 -26.40 13.90 11.31
CA LEU A 89 -25.03 13.66 11.78
C LEU A 89 -24.03 14.26 10.78
N GLN A 90 -23.38 15.36 11.16
CA GLN A 90 -22.60 16.18 10.24
C GLN A 90 -21.11 15.86 10.27
N SER A 91 -20.53 15.61 11.44
CA SER A 91 -19.10 15.28 11.58
C SER A 91 -18.77 14.68 12.95
N PHE A 92 -17.55 14.15 13.05
CA PHE A 92 -16.90 13.74 14.29
C PHE A 92 -15.64 14.56 14.52
N GLN A 93 -15.30 14.77 15.79
CA GLN A 93 -14.04 15.36 16.22
C GLN A 93 -13.30 14.40 17.17
N PHE A 94 -12.02 14.21 16.92
CA PHE A 94 -11.11 13.40 17.72
C PHE A 94 -10.06 14.30 18.36
N ASN A 95 -9.96 14.28 19.68
CA ASN A 95 -8.88 14.89 20.43
C ASN A 95 -7.97 13.80 20.95
N VAL A 96 -6.72 13.74 20.47
CA VAL A 96 -5.75 12.69 20.81
C VAL A 96 -4.37 13.27 21.12
N ALA A 97 -3.53 12.52 21.83
CA ALA A 97 -2.14 12.94 22.04
C ALA A 97 -1.27 12.54 20.84
N GLY A 98 -0.44 13.47 20.39
CA GLY A 98 0.61 13.29 19.40
C GLY A 98 1.99 13.08 20.01
N PRO A 99 3.03 12.99 19.16
CA PRO A 99 4.42 12.94 19.59
C PRO A 99 4.77 14.06 20.58
N GLY A 100 5.47 13.71 21.66
CA GLY A 100 5.80 14.65 22.74
C GLY A 100 4.60 15.11 23.60
N GLY A 101 3.45 14.44 23.49
CA GLY A 101 2.25 14.74 24.29
C GLY A 101 1.44 15.94 23.79
N GLN A 102 1.67 16.39 22.55
CA GLN A 102 0.95 17.52 21.97
C GLN A 102 -0.50 17.17 21.65
N ALA A 103 -1.44 18.10 21.87
CA ALA A 103 -2.82 17.88 21.50
C ALA A 103 -2.99 17.94 19.97
N LEU A 104 -3.66 16.93 19.41
CA LEU A 104 -4.04 16.87 18.01
C LEU A 104 -5.56 16.81 17.92
N VAL A 105 -6.12 17.57 16.99
CA VAL A 105 -7.57 17.61 16.73
C VAL A 105 -7.80 17.20 15.28
N PHE A 106 -8.57 16.12 15.09
CA PHE A 106 -8.96 15.65 13.77
C PHE A 106 -10.48 15.75 13.61
N GLU A 107 -10.94 16.14 12.43
CA GLU A 107 -12.36 16.25 12.11
C GLU A 107 -12.72 15.52 10.83
N SER A 108 -13.94 14.98 10.78
CA SER A 108 -14.48 14.34 9.59
C SER A 108 -15.38 15.25 8.73
N SER A 109 -15.28 16.57 8.96
CA SER A 109 -15.92 17.60 8.13
C SER A 109 -15.30 17.66 6.73
N ALA A 110 -16.06 18.21 5.78
CA ALA A 110 -15.60 18.34 4.40
C ALA A 110 -14.31 19.17 4.30
N GLU A 111 -14.22 20.25 5.07
CA GLU A 111 -13.06 21.16 5.11
C GLU A 111 -11.81 20.45 5.63
N ALA A 112 -11.95 19.66 6.70
CA ALA A 112 -10.83 18.90 7.26
C ALA A 112 -10.35 17.79 6.30
N LEU A 113 -11.29 17.11 5.64
CA LEU A 113 -10.98 16.10 4.62
C LEU A 113 -10.28 16.72 3.40
N GLU A 114 -10.75 17.88 2.93
CA GLU A 114 -10.11 18.62 1.82
C GLU A 114 -8.71 19.11 2.21
N SER A 115 -8.54 19.62 3.43
CA SER A 115 -7.23 20.01 3.95
C SER A 115 -6.26 18.83 4.02
N ALA A 116 -6.72 17.64 4.40
CA ALA A 116 -5.88 16.45 4.48
C ALA A 116 -5.56 15.85 3.10
N PHE A 117 -6.56 15.66 2.24
CA PHE A 117 -6.46 14.84 1.03
C PHE A 117 -6.53 15.62 -0.29
N GLY A 118 -6.88 16.90 -0.25
CA GLY A 118 -7.20 17.71 -1.42
C GLY A 118 -8.61 17.45 -1.96
N SER A 119 -9.14 18.40 -2.73
CA SER A 119 -10.54 18.42 -3.17
C SER A 119 -10.98 17.20 -3.98
N GLU A 120 -10.12 16.69 -4.87
CA GLU A 120 -10.46 15.53 -5.71
C GLU A 120 -10.68 14.25 -4.89
N ALA A 121 -9.83 14.01 -3.89
CA ALA A 121 -9.92 12.82 -3.05
C ALA A 121 -10.97 12.96 -1.96
N ALA A 122 -11.06 14.15 -1.35
CA ALA A 122 -12.07 14.46 -0.34
C ALA A 122 -13.49 14.33 -0.91
N GLY A 123 -13.71 14.70 -2.17
CA GLY A 123 -15.01 14.53 -2.84
C GLY A 123 -15.44 13.07 -3.07
N LEU A 124 -14.64 12.08 -2.68
CA LEU A 124 -15.02 10.67 -2.66
C LEU A 124 -15.54 10.22 -1.28
N VAL A 125 -15.39 11.06 -0.25
CA VAL A 125 -15.80 10.77 1.13
C VAL A 125 -16.77 11.86 1.58
N ASP A 126 -18.05 11.54 1.58
CA ASP A 126 -19.07 12.49 2.04
C ASP A 126 -19.04 12.61 3.58
N PRO A 127 -19.33 13.81 4.14
CA PRO A 127 -19.63 13.96 5.56
C PRO A 127 -20.73 12.98 5.99
N PRO A 128 -20.63 12.36 7.18
CA PRO A 128 -19.70 12.64 8.28
C PRO A 128 -18.38 11.84 8.19
N GLY A 129 -17.90 11.55 6.97
CA GLY A 129 -16.55 11.03 6.72
C GLY A 129 -16.45 9.52 6.63
N ALA A 130 -17.56 8.81 6.42
CA ALA A 130 -17.57 7.35 6.29
C ALA A 130 -17.55 6.93 4.81
N LEU A 131 -16.71 5.96 4.45
CA LEU A 131 -16.71 5.35 3.12
C LEU A 131 -16.63 3.82 3.22
N VAL A 132 -17.47 3.15 2.44
CA VAL A 132 -17.43 1.69 2.27
C VAL A 132 -16.58 1.37 1.06
N THR A 133 -15.41 0.76 1.29
CA THR A 133 -14.53 0.26 0.22
C THR A 133 -14.48 -1.27 0.29
N SER A 134 -13.32 -1.86 0.57
CA SER A 134 -13.19 -3.26 1.01
C SER A 134 -13.56 -3.46 2.48
N SER A 135 -13.52 -2.38 3.26
CA SER A 135 -13.97 -2.29 4.66
C SER A 135 -14.65 -0.95 4.88
N VAL A 136 -15.40 -0.82 5.97
CA VAL A 136 -15.99 0.46 6.38
C VAL A 136 -14.96 1.26 7.19
N LEU A 137 -14.60 2.45 6.71
CA LEU A 137 -13.64 3.33 7.36
C LEU A 137 -14.26 4.70 7.64
N LEU A 138 -13.94 5.25 8.80
CA LEU A 138 -14.15 6.66 9.12
C LEU A 138 -12.85 7.43 8.87
N TYR A 139 -12.95 8.55 8.15
CA TYR A 139 -11.84 9.40 7.75
C TYR A 139 -11.95 10.75 8.46
N SER A 140 -10.85 11.20 9.04
CA SER A 140 -10.76 12.51 9.67
C SER A 140 -9.44 13.20 9.31
N GLY A 141 -9.50 14.47 8.92
CA GLY A 141 -8.34 15.30 8.64
C GLY A 141 -7.91 16.11 9.86
N LEU A 142 -6.61 16.40 10.00
CA LEU A 142 -6.10 17.31 11.04
C LEU A 142 -6.63 18.73 10.74
N ILE A 143 -7.24 19.38 11.73
CA ILE A 143 -7.63 20.80 11.60
C ILE A 143 -6.45 21.73 11.91
N GLU A 144 -6.58 23.02 11.57
CA GLU A 144 -5.53 24.01 11.79
C GLU A 144 -5.03 24.01 13.25
N PRO A 145 -3.75 23.67 13.48
CA PRO A 145 -3.18 23.73 14.82
C PRO A 145 -3.11 25.18 15.32
N SER A 146 -3.48 25.41 16.58
CA SER A 146 -3.40 26.74 17.21
C SER A 146 -1.97 27.32 17.30
N SER A 147 -0.95 26.46 17.19
CA SER A 147 0.46 26.81 17.10
C SER A 147 1.24 25.71 16.38
N ASN A 148 2.50 25.97 16.04
CA ASN A 148 3.36 24.96 15.43
C ASN A 148 3.51 23.75 16.36
N LEU A 149 3.29 22.56 15.83
CA LEU A 149 3.52 21.29 16.53
C LEU A 149 4.95 20.83 16.27
N THR A 150 5.76 20.69 17.31
CA THR A 150 7.19 20.41 17.21
C THR A 150 7.61 19.18 18.00
N ALA A 151 8.28 18.22 17.38
CA ALA A 151 8.79 17.02 18.06
C ALA A 151 10.23 16.76 17.60
N LYS A 152 11.05 16.06 18.39
CA LYS A 152 12.29 15.49 17.86
C LYS A 152 11.99 14.23 17.06
N VAL A 153 12.89 13.85 16.15
CA VAL A 153 12.81 12.54 15.48
C VAL A 153 12.75 11.41 16.52
N GLU A 154 13.54 11.51 17.59
CA GLU A 154 13.46 10.60 18.75
C GLU A 154 12.02 10.44 19.30
N ASP A 155 11.31 11.56 19.50
CA ASP A 155 9.94 11.54 20.01
C ASP A 155 8.96 10.85 19.04
N LEU A 156 9.22 10.92 17.73
CA LEU A 156 8.41 10.24 16.72
C LEU A 156 8.54 8.72 16.83
N PHE A 157 9.75 8.20 16.99
CA PHE A 157 10.00 6.76 17.15
C PHE A 157 9.42 6.23 18.45
N ASN A 158 9.59 6.97 19.56
CA ASN A 158 8.99 6.61 20.84
C ASN A 158 7.46 6.56 20.75
N TYR A 159 6.84 7.55 20.09
CA TYR A 159 5.38 7.63 19.95
C TYR A 159 4.76 6.42 19.22
N VAL A 160 5.47 5.85 18.24
CA VAL A 160 5.00 4.70 17.46
C VAL A 160 5.49 3.35 18.01
N GLY A 161 6.14 3.33 19.17
CA GLY A 161 6.65 2.11 19.80
C GLY A 161 7.86 1.48 19.08
N GLN A 162 8.67 2.30 18.40
CA GLN A 162 9.87 1.87 17.65
C GLN A 162 11.17 2.33 18.33
N GLU A 163 11.17 2.35 19.66
CA GLU A 163 12.28 2.85 20.50
C GLU A 163 13.60 2.10 20.23
N GLU A 164 13.50 0.79 19.99
CA GLU A 164 14.64 -0.10 19.70
C GLU A 164 15.39 0.30 18.42
N LEU A 165 14.72 0.94 17.46
CA LEU A 165 15.37 1.40 16.23
C LEU A 165 16.29 2.60 16.47
N LEU A 166 16.11 3.36 17.55
CA LEU A 166 16.91 4.55 17.85
C LEU A 166 18.40 4.22 18.03
N GLU A 167 18.71 3.04 18.56
CA GLU A 167 20.10 2.58 18.74
C GLU A 167 20.84 2.39 17.39
N ASN A 168 20.07 2.15 16.32
CA ASN A 168 20.57 1.89 14.97
C ASN A 168 20.56 3.15 14.08
N LEU A 169 20.15 4.30 14.62
CA LEU A 169 20.14 5.58 13.91
C LEU A 169 21.37 6.43 14.28
N PRO A 170 21.95 7.17 13.31
CA PRO A 170 22.89 8.23 13.63
C PRO A 170 22.28 9.25 14.59
N SER A 171 23.03 9.63 15.63
CA SER A 171 22.58 10.65 16.60
C SER A 171 22.31 12.03 15.98
N SER A 172 22.93 12.32 14.83
CA SER A 172 22.64 13.51 14.04
C SER A 172 21.23 13.53 13.45
N LEU A 173 20.59 12.37 13.29
CA LEU A 173 19.20 12.26 12.82
C LEU A 173 18.21 12.31 13.99
N THR A 174 18.48 11.60 15.08
CA THR A 174 17.54 11.52 16.22
C THR A 174 17.34 12.88 16.91
N ALA A 175 18.36 13.74 16.89
CA ALA A 175 18.31 15.08 17.45
C ALA A 175 17.59 16.12 16.58
N LEU A 176 17.21 15.79 15.34
CA LEU A 176 16.55 16.74 14.45
C LEU A 176 15.16 17.11 14.95
N THR A 177 14.79 18.38 14.77
CA THR A 177 13.45 18.89 15.11
C THR A 177 12.54 18.79 13.89
N ALA A 178 11.43 18.11 14.07
CA ALA A 178 10.36 17.92 13.11
C ALA A 178 9.19 18.86 13.44
N THR A 179 8.64 19.57 12.45
CA THR A 179 7.59 20.61 12.68
C THR A 179 6.40 20.48 11.74
N ILE A 180 5.17 20.49 12.28
CA ILE A 180 3.95 20.81 11.52
C ILE A 180 3.65 22.29 11.79
N SER A 181 3.77 23.13 10.76
CA SER A 181 3.45 24.55 10.90
C SER A 181 1.95 24.77 10.79
N SER A 182 1.39 25.59 11.67
CA SER A 182 -0.01 25.99 11.61
C SER A 182 -0.40 26.68 10.29
N SER A 183 0.57 27.29 9.59
CA SER A 183 0.34 28.00 8.33
C SER A 183 0.46 27.15 7.07
N THR A 184 0.99 25.92 7.17
CA THR A 184 1.29 25.06 6.00
C THR A 184 0.97 23.58 6.28
N TYR A 185 0.00 23.32 7.15
CA TYR A 185 -0.38 21.96 7.56
C TYR A 185 -1.20 21.22 6.50
N GLU A 186 -1.88 21.95 5.61
CA GLU A 186 -2.76 21.43 4.55
C GLU A 186 -1.98 20.71 3.44
N GLY A 187 -2.67 19.85 2.69
CA GLY A 187 -2.13 19.10 1.54
C GLY A 187 -1.12 18.03 1.92
N ARG A 188 -1.06 17.66 3.21
CA ARG A 188 -0.03 16.79 3.77
C ARG A 188 -0.54 15.43 4.19
N ARG A 189 -1.82 15.10 4.03
CA ARG A 189 -2.41 13.84 4.53
C ARG A 189 -2.17 13.63 6.02
N ASN A 190 -2.26 14.71 6.81
CA ASN A 190 -2.34 14.60 8.26
C ASN A 190 -3.76 14.12 8.59
N ALA A 191 -3.92 12.84 8.91
CA ALA A 191 -5.23 12.22 9.00
C ALA A 191 -5.28 11.08 10.02
N LEU A 192 -6.50 10.76 10.44
CA LEU A 192 -6.87 9.64 11.28
C LEU A 192 -7.90 8.79 10.52
N TRP A 193 -7.70 7.48 10.54
CA TRP A 193 -8.65 6.49 10.05
C TRP A 193 -9.07 5.59 11.19
N PHE A 194 -10.36 5.29 11.29
CA PHE A 194 -10.88 4.34 12.26
C PHE A 194 -11.67 3.23 11.56
N ASN A 195 -11.30 1.99 11.86
CA ASN A 195 -11.87 0.77 11.30
C ASN A 195 -12.53 -0.06 12.41
N PRO A 196 -13.87 -0.07 12.51
CA PRO A 196 -14.57 -0.85 13.53
C PRO A 196 -14.53 -2.37 13.25
N GLU A 197 -14.26 -2.79 12.01
CA GLU A 197 -14.28 -4.22 11.61
C GLU A 197 -12.96 -4.94 11.88
N LEU A 198 -11.87 -4.20 12.05
CA LEU A 198 -10.52 -4.73 12.25
C LEU A 198 -10.08 -4.46 13.69
N ASP A 199 -10.78 -5.06 14.65
CA ASP A 199 -10.50 -4.94 16.09
C ASP A 199 -10.34 -3.47 16.52
N SER A 200 -11.31 -2.63 16.15
CA SER A 200 -11.31 -1.18 16.44
C SER A 200 -10.05 -0.44 15.95
N GLN A 201 -9.35 -0.92 14.92
CA GLN A 201 -8.08 -0.34 14.50
C GLN A 201 -8.19 1.16 14.19
N THR A 202 -7.34 1.96 14.84
CA THR A 202 -7.15 3.38 14.53
C THR A 202 -5.75 3.58 13.94
N ILE A 203 -5.67 4.20 12.77
CA ILE A 203 -4.41 4.60 12.15
C ILE A 203 -4.34 6.12 12.18
N LEU A 204 -3.25 6.66 12.71
CA LEU A 204 -2.97 8.09 12.71
C LEU A 204 -1.68 8.32 11.91
N ARG A 205 -1.71 9.24 10.95
CA ARG A 205 -0.55 9.56 10.10
C ARG A 205 -0.32 11.07 10.08
N LEU A 206 0.91 11.47 10.39
CA LEU A 206 1.35 12.86 10.47
C LEU A 206 2.60 13.07 9.61
N GLN A 207 2.71 14.24 8.99
CA GLN A 207 3.85 14.65 8.18
C GLN A 207 4.43 15.98 8.66
N TYR A 208 5.61 15.87 9.26
CA TYR A 208 6.40 16.98 9.78
C TYR A 208 7.40 17.47 8.74
N GLN A 209 7.64 18.78 8.65
CA GLN A 209 8.82 19.33 7.97
C GLN A 209 10.07 18.98 8.78
N LEU A 210 11.16 18.68 8.09
CA LEU A 210 12.43 18.32 8.73
C LEU A 210 13.59 19.02 8.01
N ASP A 211 14.49 19.64 8.76
CA ASP A 211 15.77 20.12 8.20
C ASP A 211 16.85 19.05 8.39
N ALA A 212 16.90 18.09 7.47
CA ALA A 212 17.82 16.95 7.54
C ALA A 212 18.94 16.98 6.49
N LYS A 213 19.02 18.03 5.65
CA LYS A 213 19.93 18.08 4.50
C LYS A 213 21.39 17.85 4.91
N ASN A 214 21.89 18.64 5.84
CA ASN A 214 23.27 18.54 6.29
C ASN A 214 23.58 17.19 6.96
N ALA A 215 22.60 16.61 7.68
CA ALA A 215 22.78 15.33 8.35
C ALA A 215 22.92 14.19 7.33
N PHE A 216 22.07 14.15 6.31
CA PHE A 216 22.14 13.12 5.25
C PHE A 216 23.30 13.33 4.29
N GLU A 217 23.63 14.57 3.93
CA GLU A 217 24.82 14.86 3.11
C GLU A 217 26.09 14.37 3.81
N GLY A 218 26.28 14.70 5.09
CA GLY A 218 27.41 14.19 5.86
C GLY A 218 27.46 12.66 5.95
N LEU A 219 26.29 12.01 6.04
CA LEU A 219 26.16 10.57 6.18
C LEU A 219 26.47 9.80 4.87
N LEU A 220 26.10 10.36 3.72
CA LEU A 220 26.03 9.62 2.45
C LEU A 220 26.92 10.15 1.34
N GLN A 221 27.54 11.32 1.49
CA GLN A 221 28.31 11.98 0.43
C GLN A 221 29.32 11.06 -0.26
N ASN A 222 29.93 10.12 0.48
CA ASN A 222 30.92 9.18 -0.05
C ASN A 222 30.33 7.86 -0.57
N GLN A 223 29.06 7.55 -0.28
CA GLN A 223 28.43 6.29 -0.68
C GLN A 223 27.63 6.43 -1.98
N VAL A 224 27.02 7.58 -2.21
CA VAL A 224 26.13 7.82 -3.36
C VAL A 224 26.47 9.17 -4.02
N PRO A 225 27.61 9.26 -4.73
CA PRO A 225 27.99 10.50 -5.38
C PRO A 225 26.89 10.96 -6.36
N GLY A 226 26.64 12.28 -6.38
CA GLY A 226 25.66 12.89 -7.28
C GLY A 226 24.21 12.89 -6.80
N LEU A 227 23.91 12.31 -5.63
CA LEU A 227 22.64 12.48 -4.94
C LEU A 227 22.68 13.78 -4.12
N GLU A 228 21.78 14.73 -4.43
CA GLU A 228 21.62 15.98 -3.68
C GLU A 228 20.21 16.09 -3.11
N PHE A 229 20.11 16.43 -1.82
CA PHE A 229 18.83 16.60 -1.14
C PHE A 229 18.35 18.06 -1.20
N ILE A 230 17.04 18.25 -1.38
CA ILE A 230 16.40 19.56 -1.45
C ILE A 230 15.60 19.83 -0.19
N GLU A 231 14.63 18.98 0.11
CA GLU A 231 13.72 19.13 1.25
C GLU A 231 13.47 17.77 1.91
N PHE A 232 13.10 17.78 3.19
CA PHE A 232 12.71 16.58 3.92
C PHE A 232 11.40 16.77 4.68
N ALA A 233 10.71 15.66 4.83
CA ALA A 233 9.62 15.49 5.78
C ALA A 233 9.81 14.19 6.56
N ALA A 234 9.33 14.16 7.81
CA ALA A 234 9.20 12.95 8.59
C ALA A 234 7.73 12.54 8.62
N ILE A 235 7.44 11.29 8.24
CA ILE A 235 6.11 10.71 8.25
C ILE A 235 6.03 9.73 9.41
N CYS A 236 5.21 10.09 10.39
CA CYS A 236 4.97 9.32 11.59
C CYS A 236 3.59 8.67 11.47
N ARG A 237 3.55 7.33 11.47
CA ARG A 237 2.30 6.55 11.42
C ARG A 237 2.19 5.70 12.67
N LYS A 238 1.19 5.98 13.50
CA LYS A 238 0.81 5.14 14.64
C LYS A 238 -0.39 4.30 14.26
N ILE A 239 -0.36 3.02 14.59
CA ILE A 239 -1.42 2.06 14.38
C ILE A 239 -1.75 1.47 15.74
N MET A 240 -2.98 1.61 16.18
CA MET A 240 -3.46 1.01 17.40
C MET A 240 -4.56 0.03 17.06
N THR A 241 -4.48 -1.19 17.57
CA THR A 241 -5.48 -2.24 17.34
C THR A 241 -5.89 -2.86 18.68
N GLU A 242 -7.16 -3.18 18.85
CA GLU A 242 -7.68 -3.76 20.09
C GLU A 242 -7.13 -5.19 20.23
N GLY A 243 -6.56 -5.47 21.40
CA GLY A 243 -6.09 -6.79 21.78
C GLY A 243 -6.75 -7.24 23.07
N GLN A 244 -6.77 -8.55 23.30
CA GLN A 244 -7.30 -9.15 24.52
C GLN A 244 -6.17 -9.83 25.29
N THR A 245 -6.02 -9.50 26.56
CA THR A 245 -5.05 -10.16 27.45
C THR A 245 -5.56 -11.51 27.94
N ALA A 246 -4.71 -12.27 28.63
CA ALA A 246 -5.08 -13.55 29.23
C ALA A 246 -6.16 -13.43 30.33
N ASP A 247 -6.34 -12.23 30.89
CA ASP A 247 -7.34 -11.92 31.91
C ASP A 247 -8.62 -11.31 31.33
N ASP A 248 -8.83 -11.44 30.01
CA ASP A 248 -9.96 -10.86 29.25
C ASP A 248 -10.05 -9.31 29.32
N GLU A 249 -8.94 -8.64 29.61
CA GLU A 249 -8.85 -7.17 29.54
C GLU A 249 -8.57 -6.73 28.10
N LEU A 250 -9.34 -5.75 27.62
CA LEU A 250 -9.10 -5.12 26.33
C LEU A 250 -8.00 -4.08 26.47
N VAL A 251 -6.98 -4.18 25.61
CA VAL A 251 -5.80 -3.30 25.62
C VAL A 251 -5.53 -2.79 24.20
N GLY A 252 -5.00 -1.58 24.09
CA GLY A 252 -4.44 -1.10 22.82
C GLY A 252 -3.10 -1.75 22.53
N VAL A 253 -2.96 -2.42 21.39
CA VAL A 253 -1.68 -2.91 20.87
C VAL A 253 -1.12 -1.87 19.92
N ASP A 254 -0.03 -1.24 20.34
CA ASP A 254 0.67 -0.22 19.57
C ASP A 254 1.60 -0.84 18.51
N GLN A 255 1.50 -0.33 17.30
CA GLN A 255 2.42 -0.56 16.21
C GLN A 255 2.63 0.77 15.47
N GLY A 256 3.65 0.82 14.62
CA GLY A 256 3.79 1.94 13.73
C GLY A 256 5.15 2.03 13.09
N THR A 257 5.33 3.12 12.34
CA THR A 257 6.49 3.35 11.49
C THR A 257 6.82 4.83 11.47
N VAL A 258 8.11 5.14 11.47
CA VAL A 258 8.63 6.45 11.08
C VAL A 258 9.43 6.28 9.80
N SER A 259 9.01 6.96 8.74
CA SER A 259 9.71 7.03 7.46
C SER A 259 10.07 8.49 7.18
N LEU A 260 11.14 8.75 6.42
CA LEU A 260 11.38 10.09 5.89
C LEU A 260 11.00 10.16 4.42
N GLN A 261 10.49 11.30 4.00
CA GLN A 261 10.34 11.65 2.60
C GLN A 261 11.35 12.74 2.27
N ALA A 262 11.95 12.69 1.09
CA ALA A 262 12.78 13.76 0.58
C ALA A 262 12.46 14.06 -0.88
N THR A 263 12.59 15.33 -1.28
CA THR A 263 12.79 15.69 -2.68
C THR A 263 14.28 15.80 -2.92
N CYS A 264 14.78 15.16 -3.96
CA CYS A 264 16.20 15.11 -4.28
C CYS A 264 16.45 15.23 -5.78
N THR A 265 17.71 15.39 -6.15
CA THR A 265 18.17 15.24 -7.53
C THR A 265 19.27 14.20 -7.59
N VAL A 266 19.33 13.48 -8.71
CA VAL A 266 20.46 12.62 -9.06
C VAL A 266 21.17 13.19 -10.27
N SER A 267 22.50 13.16 -10.24
CA SER A 267 23.34 13.72 -11.29
C SER A 267 24.64 12.95 -11.44
N ASN A 268 25.23 13.01 -12.63
CA ASN A 268 26.58 12.56 -12.90
C ASN A 268 27.17 13.42 -14.02
N THR A 269 28.49 13.49 -14.12
CA THR A 269 29.26 14.08 -15.23
C THR A 269 28.84 13.60 -16.62
N LYS A 270 28.17 12.44 -16.72
CA LYS A 270 27.67 11.86 -17.98
C LYS A 270 26.19 12.20 -18.29
N MET A 271 25.49 12.88 -17.38
CA MET A 271 24.09 13.27 -17.55
C MET A 271 24.00 14.67 -18.14
N ALA A 272 22.98 14.92 -18.97
CA ALA A 272 22.76 16.24 -19.58
C ALA A 272 22.22 17.26 -18.57
N ALA A 273 21.38 16.81 -17.64
CA ALA A 273 20.81 17.61 -16.56
C ALA A 273 20.56 16.72 -15.32
N PRO A 274 20.50 17.29 -14.11
CA PRO A 274 20.04 16.57 -12.93
C PRO A 274 18.60 16.09 -13.09
N LEU A 275 18.31 14.88 -12.62
CA LEU A 275 16.96 14.31 -12.62
C LEU A 275 16.34 14.47 -11.23
N GLN A 276 15.19 15.14 -11.16
CA GLN A 276 14.44 15.30 -9.91
C GLN A 276 13.70 14.02 -9.53
N MET A 277 13.78 13.66 -8.26
CA MET A 277 13.16 12.48 -7.68
C MET A 277 12.47 12.79 -6.36
N THR A 278 11.44 12.01 -6.06
CA THR A 278 10.87 11.88 -4.73
C THR A 278 11.41 10.60 -4.12
N MET A 279 11.83 10.66 -2.86
CA MET A 279 12.46 9.54 -2.18
C MET A 279 11.78 9.26 -0.85
N GLY A 280 11.48 7.99 -0.59
CA GLY A 280 11.19 7.49 0.75
C GLY A 280 12.43 6.88 1.39
N ILE A 281 12.56 7.03 2.71
CA ILE A 281 13.63 6.46 3.51
C ILE A 281 12.98 5.68 4.65
N ASP A 282 13.16 4.36 4.64
CA ASP A 282 12.69 3.46 5.68
C ASP A 282 13.88 2.94 6.50
N PHE A 283 13.66 2.78 7.80
CA PHE A 283 14.67 2.31 8.75
C PHE A 283 14.34 0.89 9.22
N SER A 284 15.39 0.12 9.49
CA SER A 284 15.32 -1.21 10.07
C SER A 284 16.51 -1.41 11.01
N GLU A 285 16.47 -2.45 11.84
CA GLU A 285 17.60 -2.80 12.72
C GLU A 285 18.92 -3.03 11.96
N SER A 286 18.82 -3.48 10.70
CA SER A 286 19.99 -3.84 9.89
C SER A 286 20.49 -2.74 8.96
N GLY A 287 19.72 -1.66 8.80
CA GLY A 287 19.98 -0.73 7.71
C GLY A 287 18.89 0.26 7.39
N MET A 288 19.16 1.05 6.34
CA MET A 288 18.24 2.01 5.75
C MET A 288 17.93 1.61 4.31
N THR A 289 16.69 1.83 3.87
CA THR A 289 16.26 1.59 2.49
C THR A 289 15.73 2.88 1.88
N PHE A 290 16.28 3.26 0.74
CA PHE A 290 15.96 4.48 0.01
C PHE A 290 15.19 4.06 -1.24
N ILE A 291 13.97 4.54 -1.39
CA ILE A 291 13.10 4.24 -2.54
C ILE A 291 12.93 5.53 -3.32
N LEU A 292 13.65 5.66 -4.44
CA LEU A 292 13.65 6.83 -5.30
C LEU A 292 12.71 6.62 -6.49
N LYS A 293 11.83 7.57 -6.73
CA LYS A 293 10.89 7.61 -7.85
C LYS A 293 11.08 8.91 -8.64
N PRO A 294 11.14 8.86 -9.98
CA PRO A 294 11.16 10.08 -10.79
C PRO A 294 9.91 10.93 -10.55
N SER A 295 10.08 12.23 -10.32
CA SER A 295 8.93 13.14 -10.13
C SER A 295 8.09 13.31 -11.40
N GLN A 296 8.69 13.08 -12.57
CA GLN A 296 8.02 13.04 -13.86
C GLN A 296 8.47 11.81 -14.64
N GLN A 297 7.54 11.10 -15.25
CA GLN A 297 7.84 9.93 -16.06
C GLN A 297 8.24 10.36 -17.47
N SER A 298 9.47 10.04 -17.88
CA SER A 298 9.97 10.33 -19.23
C SER A 298 10.88 9.19 -19.72
N ASP A 299 10.86 8.96 -21.04
CA ASP A 299 11.64 7.89 -21.68
C ASP A 299 13.16 8.03 -21.49
N GLY A 300 13.65 9.25 -21.21
CA GLY A 300 15.08 9.54 -20.99
C GLY A 300 15.58 9.23 -19.58
N ASN A 301 14.69 9.07 -18.61
CA ASN A 301 15.07 8.95 -17.19
C ASN A 301 15.89 7.69 -16.91
N LEU A 302 15.57 6.57 -17.59
CA LEU A 302 16.21 5.29 -17.33
C LEU A 302 17.72 5.32 -17.63
N ASP A 303 18.12 5.84 -18.79
CA ASP A 303 19.54 5.86 -19.18
C ASP A 303 20.38 6.74 -18.26
N ASP A 304 19.84 7.88 -17.87
CA ASP A 304 20.53 8.82 -17.02
C ASP A 304 20.69 8.25 -15.60
N VAL A 305 19.67 7.56 -15.09
CA VAL A 305 19.74 6.84 -13.81
C VAL A 305 20.73 5.68 -13.86
N LEU A 306 20.75 4.88 -14.92
CA LEU A 306 21.71 3.80 -15.06
C LEU A 306 23.15 4.33 -15.08
N LYS A 307 23.44 5.39 -15.83
CA LYS A 307 24.77 6.05 -15.85
C LYS A 307 25.16 6.60 -14.48
N TRP A 308 24.20 7.11 -13.71
CA TRP A 308 24.46 7.56 -12.34
C TRP A 308 24.81 6.37 -11.44
N LEU A 309 24.01 5.31 -11.45
CA LEU A 309 24.24 4.11 -10.63
C LEU A 309 25.56 3.41 -10.97
N GLU A 310 25.98 3.36 -12.24
CA GLU A 310 27.31 2.89 -12.65
C GLU A 310 28.44 3.67 -11.96
N GLY A 311 28.25 4.98 -11.78
CA GLY A 311 29.18 5.84 -11.03
C GLY A 311 29.19 5.53 -9.53
N VAL A 312 28.04 5.16 -8.97
CA VAL A 312 27.88 4.77 -7.57
C VAL A 312 28.57 3.43 -7.27
N VAL A 313 28.40 2.41 -8.12
CA VAL A 313 29.03 1.09 -7.91
C VAL A 313 30.42 0.94 -8.51
N ALA A 314 30.89 1.93 -9.27
CA ALA A 314 32.12 1.87 -10.05
C ALA A 314 32.22 0.62 -10.95
N SER A 315 31.09 0.20 -11.51
CA SER A 315 30.93 -0.98 -12.36
C SER A 315 29.88 -0.72 -13.44
N ASN A 316 29.99 -1.44 -14.56
CA ASN A 316 28.96 -1.43 -15.59
C ASN A 316 27.70 -2.16 -15.08
N LEU A 317 26.52 -1.63 -15.40
CA LEU A 317 25.23 -2.25 -15.14
C LEU A 317 24.62 -2.70 -16.48
N PRO A 318 24.62 -4.01 -16.81
CA PRO A 318 24.21 -4.52 -18.12
C PRO A 318 22.68 -4.53 -18.32
N VAL A 319 21.96 -3.61 -17.67
CA VAL A 319 20.49 -3.59 -17.64
C VAL A 319 19.91 -3.49 -19.04
N ARG A 320 20.50 -2.66 -19.90
CA ARG A 320 20.08 -2.49 -21.30
C ARG A 320 20.33 -3.74 -22.15
N ASP A 321 21.38 -4.50 -21.85
CA ASP A 321 21.75 -5.68 -22.63
C ASP A 321 20.67 -6.77 -22.55
N PHE A 322 19.87 -6.79 -21.48
CA PHE A 322 18.76 -7.73 -21.33
C PHE A 322 17.57 -7.47 -22.26
N PHE A 323 17.39 -6.23 -22.75
CA PHE A 323 16.25 -5.89 -23.60
C PHE A 323 16.50 -6.19 -25.08
N GLY A 324 17.76 -6.41 -25.46
CA GLY A 324 18.15 -6.71 -26.84
C GLY A 324 17.80 -5.60 -27.85
N PRO A 325 18.18 -5.77 -29.12
CA PRO A 325 17.90 -4.79 -30.19
C PRO A 325 16.49 -4.95 -30.82
N GLY A 326 15.57 -5.69 -30.19
CA GLY A 326 14.30 -6.10 -30.80
C GLY A 326 13.11 -5.18 -30.51
N ASP A 327 12.11 -5.19 -31.39
CA ASP A 327 10.89 -4.38 -31.28
C ASP A 327 9.82 -4.98 -30.33
N THR A 328 10.13 -6.07 -29.61
CA THR A 328 9.16 -6.83 -28.79
C THR A 328 8.55 -5.99 -27.67
N PHE A 329 9.34 -5.09 -27.08
CA PHE A 329 8.90 -4.16 -26.05
C PHE A 329 8.89 -2.74 -26.59
N GLN A 330 7.80 -2.01 -26.35
CA GLN A 330 7.66 -0.60 -26.69
C GLN A 330 7.93 0.26 -25.46
N GLY A 331 9.02 1.03 -25.51
CA GLY A 331 9.40 1.92 -24.42
C GLY A 331 9.87 1.15 -23.17
N LEU A 332 10.85 1.73 -22.50
CA LEU A 332 11.25 1.28 -21.16
C LEU A 332 11.07 2.47 -20.25
N SER A 333 10.23 2.32 -19.23
CA SER A 333 9.95 3.39 -18.29
C SER A 333 10.54 3.04 -16.94
N LEU A 334 11.37 3.93 -16.38
CA LEU A 334 11.85 3.79 -15.02
C LEU A 334 10.66 3.96 -14.06
N GLN A 335 10.46 2.97 -13.19
CA GLN A 335 9.44 3.01 -12.14
C GLN A 335 10.05 3.50 -10.84
N GLN A 336 11.11 2.83 -10.36
CA GLN A 336 11.80 3.22 -9.14
C GLN A 336 13.22 2.68 -9.07
N VAL A 337 14.02 3.26 -8.18
CA VAL A 337 15.32 2.77 -7.75
C VAL A 337 15.29 2.56 -6.24
N VAL A 338 15.70 1.39 -5.78
CA VAL A 338 15.82 1.08 -4.36
C VAL A 338 17.30 0.91 -4.01
N LEU A 339 17.81 1.72 -3.07
CA LEU A 339 19.16 1.58 -2.52
C LEU A 339 19.04 1.09 -1.08
N SER A 340 19.75 0.03 -0.73
CA SER A 340 19.80 -0.44 0.66
C SER A 340 21.19 -0.22 1.25
N PHE A 341 21.24 0.29 2.46
CA PHE A 341 22.46 0.56 3.20
C PHE A 341 22.50 -0.29 4.46
N ASN A 342 23.64 -0.91 4.73
CA ASN A 342 23.88 -1.63 5.97
C ASN A 342 24.45 -0.66 7.02
N THR A 343 23.85 -0.65 8.22
CA THR A 343 24.26 0.18 9.38
C THR A 343 24.78 -0.65 10.56
N THR A 344 24.71 -1.98 10.51
CA THR A 344 25.01 -2.89 11.63
C THR A 344 26.41 -2.72 12.24
N THR A 345 27.39 -2.30 11.44
CA THR A 345 28.77 -2.11 11.93
C THR A 345 28.99 -0.72 12.54
N ASP A 346 28.34 0.29 11.96
CA ASP A 346 28.45 1.69 12.36
C ASP A 346 27.27 2.48 11.79
N PRO A 347 26.27 2.85 12.61
CA PRO A 347 25.15 3.68 12.19
C PRO A 347 25.58 5.02 11.58
N ALA A 348 26.71 5.59 12.02
CA ALA A 348 27.22 6.87 11.52
C ALA A 348 27.98 6.74 10.19
N SER A 349 28.20 5.51 9.69
CA SER A 349 28.88 5.25 8.43
C SER A 349 28.18 4.14 7.62
N PRO A 350 26.94 4.38 7.18
CA PRO A 350 26.19 3.40 6.40
C PRO A 350 26.95 3.03 5.13
N ARG A 351 26.84 1.76 4.73
CA ARG A 351 27.49 1.25 3.53
C ARG A 351 26.47 0.75 2.55
N LEU A 352 26.57 1.19 1.30
CA LEU A 352 25.72 0.66 0.23
C LEU A 352 25.87 -0.87 0.14
N ALA A 353 24.75 -1.57 0.28
CA ALA A 353 24.65 -3.02 0.30
C ALA A 353 24.05 -3.58 -0.99
N SER A 354 23.00 -2.94 -1.50
CA SER A 354 22.33 -3.36 -2.73
C SER A 354 21.68 -2.20 -3.48
N ILE A 355 21.45 -2.43 -4.76
CA ILE A 355 20.68 -1.58 -5.66
C ILE A 355 19.61 -2.46 -6.31
N ARG A 356 18.40 -1.95 -6.42
CA ARG A 356 17.34 -2.52 -7.24
C ARG A 356 16.80 -1.44 -8.16
N VAL A 357 16.57 -1.78 -9.42
CA VAL A 357 15.97 -0.88 -10.42
C VAL A 357 14.76 -1.57 -11.00
N ASP A 358 13.60 -0.94 -10.86
CA ASP A 358 12.34 -1.44 -11.42
C ASP A 358 11.98 -0.64 -12.67
N ILE A 359 11.67 -1.37 -13.74
CA ILE A 359 11.48 -0.85 -15.08
C ILE A 359 10.21 -1.47 -15.63
N GLU A 360 9.30 -0.64 -16.15
CA GLU A 360 8.19 -1.14 -16.94
C GLU A 360 8.62 -1.37 -18.38
N ALA A 361 8.21 -2.52 -18.92
CA ALA A 361 8.31 -2.84 -20.34
C ALA A 361 6.92 -3.21 -20.87
N ALA A 362 6.42 -2.46 -21.87
CA ALA A 362 5.14 -2.74 -22.51
C ALA A 362 5.33 -3.68 -23.70
N GLY A 363 4.61 -4.80 -23.72
CA GLY A 363 4.66 -5.78 -24.81
C GLY A 363 3.81 -5.34 -26.00
N ASN A 364 4.33 -5.50 -27.21
CA ASN A 364 3.59 -5.25 -28.45
C ASN A 364 2.75 -6.45 -28.94
N PHE A 365 2.60 -7.48 -28.11
CA PHE A 365 2.01 -8.78 -28.43
C PHE A 365 0.90 -9.15 -27.43
N GLY A 366 0.12 -10.19 -27.74
CA GLY A 366 -0.75 -10.83 -26.75
C GLY A 366 -1.81 -9.92 -26.12
N LYS A 367 -2.33 -8.94 -26.87
CA LYS A 367 -3.26 -7.94 -26.32
C LYS A 367 -4.59 -8.56 -25.91
N VAL A 368 -5.15 -8.09 -24.81
CA VAL A 368 -6.51 -8.41 -24.34
C VAL A 368 -7.33 -7.12 -24.42
N ASP A 369 -8.40 -7.12 -25.22
CA ASP A 369 -9.30 -5.97 -25.39
C ASP A 369 -8.54 -4.67 -25.73
N ASP A 370 -7.60 -4.78 -26.68
CA ASP A 370 -6.67 -3.72 -27.12
C ASP A 370 -5.69 -3.17 -26.06
N LYS A 371 -5.68 -3.74 -24.85
CA LYS A 371 -4.75 -3.40 -23.77
C LYS A 371 -3.41 -4.11 -23.96
N MET A 372 -2.31 -3.39 -23.75
CA MET A 372 -0.95 -3.92 -23.92
C MET A 372 -0.49 -4.62 -22.64
N PRO A 373 0.00 -5.86 -22.68
CA PRO A 373 0.55 -6.49 -21.49
C PRO A 373 1.77 -5.69 -21.01
N VAL A 374 1.83 -5.42 -19.71
CA VAL A 374 2.92 -4.70 -19.08
C VAL A 374 3.71 -5.64 -18.18
N PHE A 375 5.04 -5.52 -18.21
CA PHE A 375 5.95 -6.30 -17.38
C PHE A 375 6.69 -5.39 -16.44
N LEU A 376 6.80 -5.78 -15.17
CA LEU A 376 7.71 -5.18 -14.22
C LEU A 376 9.03 -5.96 -14.26
N MET A 377 10.06 -5.30 -14.76
CA MET A 377 11.42 -5.80 -14.87
C MET A 377 12.24 -5.25 -13.71
N THR A 378 12.75 -6.13 -12.86
CA THR A 378 13.56 -5.79 -11.71
C THR A 378 14.99 -6.24 -11.94
N TYR A 379 15.92 -5.30 -12.01
CA TYR A 379 17.36 -5.59 -11.90
C TYR A 379 17.79 -5.41 -10.45
N SER A 380 18.53 -6.36 -9.90
CA SER A 380 19.11 -6.28 -8.56
C SER A 380 20.62 -6.44 -8.62
N TRP A 381 21.36 -5.65 -7.85
CA TRP A 381 22.80 -5.73 -7.65
C TRP A 381 23.07 -5.83 -6.15
N MET A 382 23.97 -6.73 -5.73
CA MET A 382 24.28 -6.93 -4.32
C MET A 382 25.80 -7.00 -4.08
N ARG A 383 26.30 -6.15 -3.18
CA ARG A 383 27.73 -6.10 -2.85
C ARG A 383 28.25 -7.41 -2.25
N ALA A 384 27.44 -8.07 -1.42
CA ALA A 384 27.84 -9.27 -0.66
C ALA A 384 28.24 -10.46 -1.54
N ILE A 385 27.69 -10.56 -2.76
CA ILE A 385 27.98 -11.63 -3.73
C ILE A 385 28.93 -11.15 -4.84
N GLY A 386 29.76 -10.15 -4.56
CA GLY A 386 30.74 -9.62 -5.51
C GLY A 386 30.18 -8.64 -6.53
N GLY A 387 28.99 -8.07 -6.29
CA GLY A 387 28.38 -7.11 -7.21
C GLY A 387 27.81 -7.74 -8.47
N VAL A 388 27.51 -9.04 -8.42
CA VAL A 388 26.76 -9.73 -9.47
C VAL A 388 25.29 -9.34 -9.37
N GLY A 389 24.65 -9.10 -10.51
CA GLY A 389 23.24 -8.77 -10.56
C GLY A 389 22.34 -9.93 -11.01
N SER A 390 21.07 -9.87 -10.64
CA SER A 390 20.00 -10.67 -11.19
C SER A 390 19.00 -9.77 -11.92
N VAL A 391 18.32 -10.35 -12.91
CA VAL A 391 17.20 -9.70 -13.60
C VAL A 391 15.97 -10.60 -13.48
N ARG A 392 14.84 -10.02 -13.15
CA ARG A 392 13.55 -10.70 -13.13
C ARG A 392 12.53 -9.88 -13.88
N GLY A 393 11.92 -10.46 -14.91
CA GLY A 393 10.74 -9.92 -15.54
C GLY A 393 9.51 -10.64 -15.05
N GLN A 394 8.45 -9.90 -14.72
CA GLN A 394 7.17 -10.47 -14.33
C GLN A 394 6.02 -9.70 -14.98
N LEU A 395 5.01 -10.41 -15.48
CA LEU A 395 3.76 -9.81 -15.93
C LEU A 395 3.15 -9.05 -14.76
N TRP A 396 2.96 -7.74 -14.95
CA TRP A 396 2.43 -6.86 -13.93
C TRP A 396 0.91 -6.87 -14.01
N SER A 397 0.30 -7.89 -13.39
CA SER A 397 -1.15 -8.12 -13.45
C SER A 397 -1.95 -7.50 -12.30
N SER A 398 -1.27 -7.00 -11.27
CA SER A 398 -1.87 -6.34 -10.11
C SER A 398 -1.29 -4.93 -9.93
N TYR A 399 -2.10 -3.93 -10.22
CA TYR A 399 -1.82 -2.52 -9.96
C TYR A 399 -3.13 -1.79 -9.64
N ASP A 400 -3.02 -0.74 -8.83
CA ASP A 400 -4.15 0.11 -8.49
C ASP A 400 -3.98 1.47 -9.19
N ILE A 401 -4.89 1.76 -10.11
CA ILE A 401 -4.98 3.06 -10.81
C ILE A 401 -6.17 3.88 -10.31
N SER A 402 -6.90 3.40 -9.30
CA SER A 402 -8.04 4.09 -8.73
C SER A 402 -7.61 5.36 -8.02
N LYS A 403 -8.51 6.34 -7.95
CA LYS A 403 -8.25 7.61 -7.28
C LYS A 403 -8.35 7.47 -5.76
N GLU A 404 -9.13 6.50 -5.30
CA GLU A 404 -9.34 6.14 -3.90
C GLU A 404 -8.04 5.69 -3.20
N ARG A 405 -7.00 5.29 -3.94
CA ARG A 405 -5.72 4.86 -3.35
C ARG A 405 -5.10 5.90 -2.42
N ILE A 406 -5.26 7.20 -2.70
CA ILE A 406 -4.74 8.29 -1.85
C ILE A 406 -5.44 8.36 -0.49
N LEU A 407 -6.65 7.83 -0.39
CA LEU A 407 -7.40 7.74 0.86
C LEU A 407 -6.91 6.57 1.73
N GLN A 408 -6.13 5.64 1.18
CA GLN A 408 -5.68 4.46 1.92
C GLN A 408 -4.70 4.86 3.06
N PRO A 409 -4.86 4.33 4.28
CA PRO A 409 -4.03 4.70 5.44
C PRO A 409 -2.52 4.44 5.24
N TYR A 410 -2.19 3.45 4.42
CA TYR A 410 -0.83 2.99 4.14
C TYR A 410 -0.22 3.57 2.86
N TYR A 411 -0.99 4.31 2.07
CA TYR A 411 -0.50 4.92 0.84
C TYR A 411 0.59 5.96 1.14
N GLU A 412 1.69 5.92 0.39
CA GLU A 412 2.70 6.98 0.34
C GLU A 412 3.21 7.15 -1.09
N VAL A 413 3.56 8.37 -1.48
CA VAL A 413 3.85 8.71 -2.88
C VAL A 413 5.05 7.93 -3.48
N TRP A 414 6.02 7.57 -2.65
CA TRP A 414 7.21 6.83 -3.08
C TRP A 414 6.98 5.31 -3.17
N THR A 415 5.90 4.79 -2.60
CA THR A 415 5.51 3.38 -2.73
C THR A 415 4.44 3.15 -3.79
N ASP A 416 3.78 4.22 -4.27
CA ASP A 416 2.83 4.16 -5.38
C ASP A 416 3.56 3.80 -6.69
N ILE A 417 3.44 2.56 -7.14
CA ILE A 417 3.93 2.13 -8.44
C ILE A 417 2.72 1.81 -9.31
N SER A 418 2.61 2.50 -10.45
CA SER A 418 1.54 2.28 -11.43
C SER A 418 2.10 2.28 -12.85
N PRO A 419 1.49 1.53 -13.79
CA PRO A 419 1.98 1.50 -15.16
C PRO A 419 1.91 2.87 -15.84
N ALA A 420 3.01 3.27 -16.48
CA ALA A 420 3.14 4.40 -17.38
C ALA A 420 2.31 4.22 -18.65
N THR A 421 2.14 2.97 -19.07
CA THR A 421 1.39 2.60 -20.26
C THR A 421 -0.06 3.08 -20.14
N ARG A 422 -0.54 3.84 -21.13
CA ARG A 422 -1.89 4.45 -21.14
C ARG A 422 -3.05 3.45 -21.01
N SER A 423 -2.85 2.21 -21.45
CA SER A 423 -3.86 1.14 -21.36
C SER A 423 -3.18 -0.19 -21.05
N PRO A 424 -2.76 -0.37 -19.77
CA PRO A 424 -2.07 -1.57 -19.37
C PRO A 424 -3.05 -2.74 -19.32
N GLY A 425 -2.61 -3.90 -19.80
CA GLY A 425 -3.32 -5.17 -19.72
C GLY A 425 -2.83 -5.97 -18.54
N THR A 426 -3.73 -6.70 -17.87
CA THR A 426 -3.41 -7.58 -16.72
C THR A 426 -3.18 -9.03 -17.13
N ALA A 427 -3.33 -9.34 -18.42
CA ALA A 427 -3.18 -10.68 -18.96
C ALA A 427 -2.62 -10.62 -20.39
N ILE A 428 -2.10 -11.76 -20.85
CA ILE A 428 -1.61 -11.96 -22.22
C ILE A 428 -2.55 -12.93 -22.93
N ASN A 429 -3.12 -12.52 -24.05
CA ASN A 429 -3.95 -13.37 -24.90
C ASN A 429 -3.08 -14.32 -25.73
N LEU A 430 -3.17 -15.63 -25.45
CA LEU A 430 -2.44 -16.66 -26.20
C LEU A 430 -2.75 -16.65 -27.70
N ALA A 431 -3.99 -16.28 -28.08
CA ALA A 431 -4.40 -16.24 -29.47
C ALA A 431 -3.60 -15.23 -30.30
N THR A 432 -3.03 -14.20 -29.66
CA THR A 432 -2.29 -13.11 -30.32
C THR A 432 -0.85 -13.00 -29.82
N LEU A 433 -0.34 -14.05 -29.17
CA LEU A 433 1.01 -14.09 -28.62
C LEU A 433 2.08 -13.92 -29.70
N ILE A 434 1.82 -14.46 -30.90
CA ILE A 434 2.71 -14.32 -32.05
C ILE A 434 2.36 -13.02 -32.79
N PRO A 435 3.26 -12.03 -32.85
CA PRO A 435 2.97 -10.77 -33.54
C PRO A 435 2.52 -10.99 -34.99
N GLY A 436 1.40 -10.36 -35.35
CA GLY A 436 0.82 -10.45 -36.70
C GLY A 436 0.10 -11.77 -37.03
N GLN A 437 -0.01 -12.70 -36.08
CA GLN A 437 -0.75 -13.96 -36.26
C GLN A 437 -1.82 -14.13 -35.18
N THR A 438 -2.96 -14.69 -35.59
CA THR A 438 -4.03 -15.06 -34.66
C THR A 438 -4.28 -16.56 -34.71
N VAL A 439 -4.16 -17.21 -33.56
CA VAL A 439 -4.42 -18.65 -33.41
C VAL A 439 -5.81 -18.84 -32.83
N SER A 440 -6.60 -19.74 -33.43
CA SER A 440 -7.90 -20.14 -32.88
C SER A 440 -7.67 -21.07 -31.69
N ILE A 441 -8.10 -20.66 -30.49
CA ILE A 441 -8.06 -21.49 -29.28
C ILE A 441 -9.49 -22.00 -29.03
N PRO A 442 -9.70 -23.31 -28.82
CA PRO A 442 -11.01 -23.85 -28.52
C PRO A 442 -11.61 -23.22 -27.25
N GLU A 443 -12.93 -23.14 -27.23
CA GLU A 443 -13.68 -22.79 -26.02
C GLU A 443 -13.38 -23.81 -24.90
N ASN A 444 -13.41 -23.37 -23.64
CA ASN A 444 -13.09 -24.18 -22.45
C ASN A 444 -11.61 -24.61 -22.27
N ILE A 445 -10.70 -24.02 -23.04
CA ILE A 445 -9.24 -24.19 -22.91
C ILE A 445 -8.59 -22.86 -22.47
N PRO A 446 -7.56 -22.89 -21.60
CA PRO A 446 -6.87 -21.69 -21.16
C PRO A 446 -6.38 -20.84 -22.33
N SER A 447 -6.77 -19.58 -22.34
CA SER A 447 -6.49 -18.65 -23.43
C SER A 447 -5.78 -17.38 -22.96
N GLN A 448 -5.65 -17.18 -21.65
CA GLN A 448 -5.03 -15.99 -21.06
C GLN A 448 -3.94 -16.39 -20.08
N ILE A 449 -2.74 -15.84 -20.27
CA ILE A 449 -1.67 -15.89 -19.27
C ILE A 449 -1.94 -14.77 -18.27
N THR A 450 -2.18 -15.11 -17.00
CA THR A 450 -2.49 -14.15 -15.92
C THR A 450 -1.31 -13.97 -14.95
N ASN A 451 -0.32 -14.85 -15.05
CA ASN A 451 0.99 -14.69 -14.42
C ASN A 451 2.06 -15.24 -15.37
N ALA A 452 3.15 -14.51 -15.54
CA ALA A 452 4.33 -14.97 -16.25
C ALA A 452 5.55 -14.34 -15.61
N TYR A 453 6.63 -15.09 -15.46
CA TYR A 453 7.90 -14.52 -15.05
C TYR A 453 9.08 -15.26 -15.68
N ALA A 454 10.20 -14.54 -15.77
CA ALA A 454 11.51 -15.10 -16.07
C ALA A 454 12.53 -14.41 -15.17
N GLU A 455 13.42 -15.19 -14.56
CA GLU A 455 14.48 -14.70 -13.70
C GLU A 455 15.81 -15.31 -14.15
N LEU A 456 16.83 -14.47 -14.24
CA LEU A 456 18.19 -14.84 -14.60
C LEU A 456 19.16 -14.23 -13.61
N SER A 457 20.06 -15.05 -13.08
CA SER A 457 21.19 -14.63 -12.27
C SER A 457 22.48 -15.25 -12.82
N ALA A 458 23.63 -14.98 -12.18
CA ALA A 458 24.86 -15.69 -12.54
C ALA A 458 24.87 -17.16 -12.10
N GLU A 459 23.87 -17.61 -11.35
CA GLU A 459 23.85 -18.95 -10.73
C GLU A 459 22.66 -19.79 -11.16
N SER A 460 21.60 -19.15 -11.65
CA SER A 460 20.33 -19.80 -11.96
C SER A 460 19.54 -19.09 -13.05
N VAL A 461 18.67 -19.87 -13.69
CA VAL A 461 17.57 -19.39 -14.52
C VAL A 461 16.28 -20.01 -14.01
N SER A 462 15.21 -19.23 -13.99
CA SER A 462 13.87 -19.76 -13.75
C SER A 462 12.85 -19.05 -14.63
N PHE A 463 11.78 -19.76 -14.96
CA PHE A 463 10.64 -19.21 -15.67
C PHE A 463 9.38 -19.93 -15.21
N GLY A 464 8.29 -19.20 -15.16
CA GLY A 464 7.01 -19.77 -14.83
C GLY A 464 5.86 -19.00 -15.45
N ALA A 465 4.72 -19.67 -15.57
CA ALA A 465 3.51 -19.09 -16.10
C ALA A 465 2.27 -19.76 -15.51
N LEU A 466 1.22 -18.98 -15.34
CA LEU A 466 -0.14 -19.43 -15.08
C LEU A 466 -1.01 -19.03 -16.26
N VAL A 467 -1.60 -20.02 -16.93
CA VAL A 467 -2.58 -19.84 -18.00
C VAL A 467 -3.94 -20.22 -17.46
N ALA A 468 -4.90 -19.30 -17.50
CA ALA A 468 -6.26 -19.52 -17.07
C ALA A 468 -7.23 -19.54 -18.26
N THR A 469 -8.29 -20.33 -18.16
CA THR A 469 -9.49 -20.15 -18.99
C THR A 469 -10.17 -18.86 -18.63
N ARG A 470 -10.82 -18.25 -19.63
CA ARG A 470 -11.99 -17.40 -19.33
C ARG A 470 -13.04 -18.31 -18.71
N GLU A 471 -13.62 -17.90 -17.59
CA GLU A 471 -14.74 -18.65 -17.00
C GLU A 471 -15.78 -18.92 -18.10
N PRO A 472 -16.31 -20.16 -18.19
CA PRO A 472 -17.35 -20.46 -19.15
C PRO A 472 -18.49 -19.46 -18.93
N GLN A 473 -18.81 -18.64 -19.95
CA GLN A 473 -20.01 -17.82 -19.86
C GLN A 473 -21.18 -18.78 -19.74
N ASP A 474 -22.07 -18.53 -18.76
CA ASP A 474 -23.23 -19.35 -18.45
C ASP A 474 -23.90 -19.85 -19.72
N ALA A 475 -23.60 -21.10 -20.09
CA ALA A 475 -24.22 -21.72 -21.24
C ALA A 475 -25.68 -21.94 -20.85
N GLU A 476 -26.55 -21.04 -21.30
CA GLU A 476 -27.99 -21.18 -21.13
C GLU A 476 -28.43 -22.54 -21.65
N GLY A 477 -28.75 -23.46 -20.74
CA GLY A 477 -29.37 -24.74 -21.07
C GLY A 477 -28.40 -25.93 -21.20
N GLN A 478 -28.45 -26.76 -20.15
CA GLN A 478 -28.21 -28.22 -20.13
C GLN A 478 -26.77 -28.75 -20.22
N VAL A 479 -26.44 -29.49 -19.15
CA VAL A 479 -25.23 -30.29 -18.89
C VAL A 479 -23.96 -29.46 -18.68
N PRO A 480 -23.45 -29.38 -17.44
CA PRO A 480 -22.14 -28.81 -17.15
C PRO A 480 -21.05 -29.36 -18.07
N GLN A 481 -20.36 -28.47 -18.79
CA GLN A 481 -19.23 -28.87 -19.62
C GLN A 481 -17.96 -28.82 -18.77
N PRO A 482 -17.12 -29.88 -18.78
CA PRO A 482 -15.80 -29.79 -18.17
C PRO A 482 -14.97 -28.75 -18.91
N TYR A 483 -14.22 -27.96 -18.17
CA TYR A 483 -13.29 -26.97 -18.70
C TYR A 483 -11.95 -27.08 -17.99
N LEU A 484 -10.89 -26.77 -18.73
CA LEU A 484 -9.53 -26.82 -18.21
C LEU A 484 -9.21 -25.50 -17.52
N GLN A 485 -9.62 -25.34 -16.27
CA GLN A 485 -9.54 -24.08 -15.52
C GLN A 485 -8.16 -23.40 -15.57
N GLN A 486 -7.09 -24.11 -15.20
CA GLN A 486 -5.75 -23.54 -15.09
C GLN A 486 -4.65 -24.53 -15.48
N LEU A 487 -3.59 -23.98 -16.09
CA LEU A 487 -2.31 -24.65 -16.29
C LEU A 487 -1.22 -23.81 -15.65
N ARG A 488 -0.42 -24.43 -14.79
CA ARG A 488 0.72 -23.79 -14.15
C ARG A 488 2.00 -24.53 -14.52
N LEU A 489 3.01 -23.79 -14.94
CA LEU A 489 4.34 -24.30 -15.21
C LEU A 489 5.35 -23.48 -14.40
N ASP A 490 6.25 -24.15 -13.69
CA ASP A 490 7.42 -23.55 -13.06
C ASP A 490 8.64 -24.41 -13.37
N VAL A 491 9.69 -23.79 -13.91
CA VAL A 491 10.95 -24.46 -14.25
C VAL A 491 12.11 -23.64 -13.71
N SER A 492 13.09 -24.32 -13.12
CA SER A 492 14.35 -23.67 -12.76
C SER A 492 15.55 -24.60 -12.94
N TYR A 493 16.68 -23.99 -13.23
CA TYR A 493 17.97 -24.65 -13.33
C TYR A 493 19.02 -23.80 -12.62
N ALA A 494 19.73 -24.39 -11.66
CA ALA A 494 20.86 -23.79 -10.97
C ALA A 494 22.15 -24.55 -11.32
N TRP A 495 23.25 -23.82 -11.50
CA TRP A 495 24.52 -24.37 -11.99
C TRP A 495 25.73 -24.10 -11.09
N GLN A 496 25.59 -23.37 -9.98
CA GLN A 496 26.67 -23.21 -9.00
C GLN A 496 26.62 -24.29 -7.90
N ARG A 497 27.79 -24.82 -7.54
CA ARG A 497 28.07 -25.89 -6.54
C ARG A 497 27.42 -27.26 -6.81
N VAL A 498 26.10 -27.32 -7.01
CA VAL A 498 25.34 -28.54 -7.30
C VAL A 498 24.41 -28.20 -8.45
N ALA A 499 24.51 -28.94 -9.56
CA ALA A 499 23.57 -28.74 -10.66
C ALA A 499 22.20 -29.23 -10.19
N GLU A 500 21.22 -28.33 -10.19
CA GLU A 500 19.86 -28.61 -9.72
C GLU A 500 18.87 -28.21 -10.81
N PHE A 501 18.06 -29.17 -11.26
CA PHE A 501 16.96 -28.93 -12.18
C PHE A 501 15.63 -29.23 -11.49
N LYS A 502 14.71 -28.27 -11.53
CA LYS A 502 13.35 -28.37 -11.00
C LYS A 502 12.35 -28.11 -12.11
N PHE A 503 11.35 -28.97 -12.20
CA PHE A 503 10.22 -28.82 -13.09
C PHE A 503 8.95 -29.15 -12.32
N ASN A 504 7.97 -28.25 -12.36
CA ASN A 504 6.65 -28.43 -11.77
C ASN A 504 5.60 -28.03 -12.79
N PHE A 505 4.64 -28.91 -13.04
CA PHE A 505 3.50 -28.65 -13.91
C PHE A 505 2.22 -29.04 -13.18
N LYS A 506 1.30 -28.10 -13.03
CA LYS A 506 0.00 -28.33 -12.40
C LYS A 506 -1.12 -28.09 -13.40
N VAL A 507 -2.13 -28.92 -13.31
CA VAL A 507 -3.36 -28.84 -14.09
C VAL A 507 -4.53 -28.75 -13.14
N LEU A 508 -5.42 -27.81 -13.39
CA LEU A 508 -6.70 -27.68 -12.72
C LEU A 508 -7.80 -27.72 -13.77
N ALA A 509 -8.76 -28.61 -13.61
CA ALA A 509 -9.96 -28.70 -14.45
C ALA A 509 -11.19 -28.64 -13.56
N GLY A 510 -12.25 -27.99 -14.05
CA GLY A 510 -13.50 -27.80 -13.33
C GLY A 510 -14.68 -28.34 -14.12
N ILE A 511 -15.76 -28.64 -13.40
CA ILE A 511 -17.09 -28.80 -13.96
C ILE A 511 -17.98 -27.79 -13.21
N PRO A 512 -18.59 -26.81 -13.90
CA PRO A 512 -19.38 -25.80 -13.22
C PRO A 512 -20.66 -26.41 -12.65
N PRO A 513 -21.29 -25.80 -11.64
CA PRO A 513 -22.60 -26.22 -11.21
C PRO A 513 -23.61 -26.08 -12.36
N PRO A 514 -24.63 -26.94 -12.44
CA PRO A 514 -25.64 -26.83 -13.48
C PRO A 514 -26.45 -25.53 -13.33
N ALA A 515 -26.29 -24.61 -14.29
CA ALA A 515 -27.07 -23.38 -14.36
C ALA A 515 -28.58 -23.68 -14.49
N GLY A 516 -29.40 -23.04 -13.67
CA GLY A 516 -30.87 -23.08 -13.78
C GLY A 516 -31.55 -24.35 -13.24
N ILE A 517 -30.84 -25.24 -12.56
CA ILE A 517 -31.46 -26.39 -11.86
C ILE A 517 -31.58 -26.04 -10.38
N SER A 518 -32.81 -25.86 -9.87
CA SER A 518 -33.04 -25.78 -8.43
C SER A 518 -32.52 -27.06 -7.77
N PRO A 519 -31.62 -26.95 -6.78
CA PRO A 519 -31.13 -28.13 -6.09
C PRO A 519 -32.28 -28.92 -5.46
N SER A 520 -32.13 -30.23 -5.34
CA SER A 520 -33.03 -31.02 -4.50
C SER A 520 -32.93 -30.52 -3.04
N PRO A 521 -34.03 -30.56 -2.25
CA PRO A 521 -34.00 -30.11 -0.87
C PRO A 521 -32.85 -30.78 -0.09
N GLY A 522 -31.92 -29.98 0.42
CA GLY A 522 -30.76 -30.45 1.21
C GLY A 522 -29.44 -30.59 0.44
N ILE A 523 -29.37 -30.21 -0.84
CA ILE A 523 -28.12 -30.13 -1.62
C ILE A 523 -27.92 -28.68 -2.06
N THR A 524 -26.72 -28.13 -1.93
CA THR A 524 -26.32 -26.84 -2.51
C THR A 524 -25.24 -27.10 -3.56
N TYR A 525 -25.40 -26.54 -4.76
CA TYR A 525 -24.46 -26.66 -5.87
C TYR A 525 -23.82 -25.29 -6.12
N ASP A 526 -23.02 -24.83 -5.17
CA ASP A 526 -22.57 -23.43 -5.16
C ASP A 526 -21.10 -23.29 -5.62
N GLN A 527 -20.46 -24.42 -5.96
CA GLN A 527 -19.04 -24.47 -6.30
C GLN A 527 -18.76 -25.48 -7.42
N ASP A 528 -17.72 -25.21 -8.19
CA ASP A 528 -17.21 -26.10 -9.22
C ASP A 528 -16.74 -27.42 -8.62
N THR A 529 -16.98 -28.53 -9.32
CA THR A 529 -16.29 -29.78 -9.03
C THR A 529 -14.90 -29.73 -9.64
N ILE A 530 -13.86 -29.73 -8.80
CA ILE A 530 -12.47 -29.53 -9.23
C ILE A 530 -11.70 -30.86 -9.30
N ILE A 531 -10.96 -31.04 -10.39
CA ILE A 531 -9.95 -32.08 -10.58
C ILE A 531 -8.59 -31.40 -10.69
N SER A 532 -7.64 -31.79 -9.85
CA SER A 532 -6.27 -31.30 -9.89
C SER A 532 -5.27 -32.42 -10.18
N GLY A 533 -4.20 -32.08 -10.89
CA GLY A 533 -3.08 -32.96 -11.18
C GLY A 533 -1.76 -32.21 -11.10
N GLU A 534 -0.70 -32.88 -10.68
CA GLU A 534 0.63 -32.28 -10.53
C GLU A 534 1.71 -33.27 -11.01
N LEU A 535 2.63 -32.78 -11.84
CA LEU A 535 3.85 -33.46 -12.24
C LEU A 535 5.05 -32.67 -11.72
N SER A 536 5.83 -33.30 -10.84
CA SER A 536 7.03 -32.72 -10.25
C SER A 536 8.24 -33.57 -10.59
N TYR A 537 9.30 -32.92 -11.07
CA TYR A 537 10.60 -33.53 -11.32
C TYR A 537 11.70 -32.71 -10.65
N PHE A 538 12.62 -33.44 -10.01
CA PHE A 538 13.75 -32.88 -9.29
C PHE A 538 15.00 -33.72 -9.62
N GLN A 539 16.07 -33.05 -10.02
CA GLN A 539 17.38 -33.65 -10.20
C GLN A 539 18.43 -32.79 -9.51
N GLY A 540 19.10 -33.34 -8.48
CA GLY A 540 20.28 -32.74 -7.85
C GLY A 540 21.50 -33.62 -8.07
N GLY A 541 22.59 -33.05 -8.61
CA GLY A 541 23.85 -33.75 -8.81
C GLY A 541 24.99 -33.10 -8.01
N GLU A 542 25.56 -33.82 -7.04
CA GLU A 542 26.80 -33.40 -6.38
C GLU A 542 27.92 -33.31 -7.41
N ARG A 543 28.52 -32.12 -7.59
CA ARG A 543 29.80 -32.01 -8.30
C ARG A 543 30.90 -32.43 -7.34
N HIS A 544 31.51 -33.58 -7.57
CA HIS A 544 32.84 -33.86 -7.05
C HIS A 544 33.81 -32.91 -7.77
N GLU A 545 34.29 -31.88 -7.06
CA GLU A 545 35.42 -31.06 -7.52
C GLU A 545 36.65 -31.98 -7.68
N GLN A 546 37.22 -32.01 -8.88
CA GLN A 546 38.55 -32.59 -9.16
C GLN A 546 39.60 -31.49 -9.22
#